data_AF-A0A2J6WZV3-F1
#
_entry.id   AF-A0A2J6WZV3-F1
#
_cell.length_a   1.000
_cell.length_b   1.000
_cell.length_c   1.000
_cell.angle_alpha   90.00
_cell.angle_beta   90.00
_cell.angle_gamma   90.00
#
_symmetry.space_group_name_H-M   'P 1'
#
loop_
_entity.id
_entity.type
_entity.pdbx_description
1 polymer ?
#
loop_
_entity_poly.entity_id
_entity_poly.type
_entity_poly.pdbx_seq_one_letter_code
_entity_poly.pdbx_strand_id
1 'polypeptide(L)'
;KYAEMTTMEKKIFAFAKKFSDVIDLFILIALVIVALSVFFLFGYDLYKLTFNLVGLEEGILSVLGSLLILWAVGELMSEEIRHLRGGRFAINIFIGIALAAIIRKLFIASLGTDSTKKAIDLLSYSAVILSLGIVFWLISKRESS
;
A
#
# COMPACT_ATOMS: atom_id res chain seq x y z
N LYS A 1 28.44 22.63 -9.65
CA LYS A 1 29.40 21.52 -9.42
C LYS A 1 29.17 20.36 -10.41
N TYR A 2 28.97 20.67 -11.70
CA TYR A 2 28.67 19.69 -12.77
C TYR A 2 29.87 19.42 -13.70
N ALA A 3 30.99 20.11 -13.46
CA ALA A 3 32.16 20.09 -14.34
C ALA A 3 33.21 19.02 -13.97
N GLU A 4 33.07 18.34 -12.83
CA GLU A 4 34.10 17.41 -12.31
C GLU A 4 33.64 15.95 -12.25
N MET A 5 32.50 15.59 -12.85
CA MET A 5 32.12 14.18 -12.95
C MET A 5 32.85 13.52 -14.12
N THR A 6 33.63 12.50 -13.80
CA THR A 6 34.33 11.63 -14.74
C THR A 6 33.33 10.99 -15.71
N THR A 7 33.78 10.68 -16.93
CA THR A 7 32.93 10.06 -17.98
C THR A 7 32.27 8.75 -17.50
N MET A 8 32.89 8.06 -16.53
CA MET A 8 32.36 6.86 -15.88
C MET A 8 31.12 7.17 -15.03
N GLU A 9 31.16 8.20 -14.19
CA GLU A 9 30.04 8.56 -13.31
C GLU A 9 28.81 8.98 -14.14
N LYS A 10 29.02 9.68 -15.26
CA LYS A 10 27.92 10.04 -16.18
C LYS A 10 27.25 8.81 -16.80
N LYS A 11 28.04 7.79 -17.18
CA LYS A 11 27.51 6.53 -17.72
C LYS A 11 26.74 5.74 -16.67
N ILE A 12 27.26 5.63 -15.44
CA ILE A 12 26.59 4.93 -14.33
C ILE A 12 25.28 5.63 -13.98
N PHE A 13 25.29 6.96 -13.87
CA PHE A 13 24.09 7.72 -13.55
C PHE A 13 23.02 7.61 -14.64
N ALA A 14 23.41 7.69 -15.92
CA ALA A 14 22.49 7.51 -17.04
C ALA A 14 21.91 6.09 -17.11
N PHE A 15 22.72 5.07 -16.80
CA PHE A 15 22.26 3.69 -16.70
C PHE A 15 21.28 3.50 -15.55
N ALA A 16 21.63 3.97 -14.35
CA ALA A 16 20.77 3.88 -13.16
C ALA A 16 19.44 4.59 -13.37
N LYS A 17 19.44 5.76 -14.03
CA LYS A 17 18.22 6.48 -14.37
C LYS A 17 17.31 5.67 -15.29
N LYS A 18 17.83 5.16 -16.41
CA LYS A 18 17.05 4.32 -17.33
C LYS A 18 16.55 3.04 -16.67
N PHE A 19 17.35 2.45 -15.79
CA PHE A 19 16.95 1.26 -15.05
C PHE A 19 15.81 1.57 -14.08
N SER A 20 15.86 2.70 -13.37
CA SER A 20 14.76 3.18 -12.52
C SER A 20 13.47 3.32 -13.32
N ASP A 21 13.51 4.01 -14.47
CA ASP A 21 12.34 4.22 -15.31
C ASP A 21 11.69 2.89 -15.75
N VAL A 22 12.49 1.84 -15.97
CA VAL A 22 12.00 0.49 -16.32
C VAL A 22 11.34 -0.20 -15.12
N ILE A 23 11.92 -0.06 -13.92
CA ILE A 23 11.35 -0.60 -12.68
C ILE A 23 10.01 0.06 -12.38
N ASP A 24 9.95 1.39 -12.46
CA ASP A 24 8.73 2.16 -12.20
C ASP A 24 7.60 1.77 -13.17
N LEU A 25 7.95 1.59 -14.46
CA LEU A 25 7.00 1.08 -15.46
C LEU A 25 6.50 -0.34 -15.13
N PHE A 26 7.40 -1.22 -14.69
CA PHE A 26 7.04 -2.59 -14.30
C PHE A 26 6.11 -2.60 -13.07
N ILE A 27 6.40 -1.76 -12.07
CA ILE A 27 5.56 -1.60 -10.87
C ILE A 27 4.17 -1.10 -11.26
N LEU A 28 4.08 -0.10 -12.13
CA LEU A 28 2.81 0.42 -12.62
C LEU A 28 1.96 -0.67 -13.28
N ILE A 29 2.57 -1.48 -14.15
CA ILE A 29 1.88 -2.60 -14.82
C ILE A 29 1.41 -3.63 -13.79
N ALA A 30 2.24 -3.96 -12.80
CA ALA A 30 1.87 -4.87 -11.72
C ALA A 30 0.67 -4.33 -10.91
N LEU A 31 0.66 -3.02 -10.58
CA LEU A 31 -0.44 -2.36 -9.90
C LEU A 31 -1.75 -2.43 -10.70
N VAL A 32 -1.70 -2.27 -12.02
CA VAL A 32 -2.87 -2.44 -12.89
C VAL A 32 -3.43 -3.86 -12.82
N ILE A 33 -2.58 -4.88 -12.87
CA ILE A 33 -3.00 -6.29 -12.78
C ILE A 33 -3.64 -6.57 -11.41
N VAL A 34 -3.05 -6.03 -10.33
CA VAL A 34 -3.61 -6.15 -8.98
C VAL A 34 -4.96 -5.45 -8.89
N ALA A 35 -5.08 -4.22 -9.40
CA ALA A 35 -6.36 -3.49 -9.43
C ALA A 35 -7.45 -4.30 -10.12
N LEU A 36 -7.17 -4.85 -11.30
CA LEU A 36 -8.12 -5.71 -12.03
C LEU A 36 -8.53 -6.92 -11.21
N SER A 37 -7.57 -7.61 -10.61
CA SER A 37 -7.83 -8.79 -9.77
C SER A 37 -8.74 -8.46 -8.58
N VAL A 38 -8.51 -7.31 -7.94
CA VAL A 38 -9.31 -6.86 -6.81
C VAL A 38 -10.70 -6.41 -7.25
N PHE A 39 -10.85 -5.83 -8.44
CA PHE A 39 -12.16 -5.54 -9.04
C PHE A 39 -13.01 -6.82 -9.20
N PHE A 40 -12.41 -7.92 -9.68
CA PHE A 40 -13.10 -9.21 -9.74
C PHE A 40 -13.46 -9.75 -8.36
N LEU A 41 -12.55 -9.63 -7.39
CA LEU A 41 -12.79 -10.06 -6.02
C LEU A 41 -13.94 -9.27 -5.37
N PHE A 42 -13.98 -7.96 -5.56
CA PHE A 42 -15.07 -7.11 -5.11
C PHE A 42 -16.42 -7.53 -5.71
N GLY A 43 -16.45 -7.83 -7.01
CA GLY A 43 -17.64 -8.36 -7.67
C GLY A 43 -18.08 -9.71 -7.08
N TYR A 44 -17.14 -10.60 -6.78
CA TYR A 44 -17.42 -11.90 -6.15
C TYR A 44 -17.96 -11.75 -4.72
N ASP A 45 -17.45 -10.79 -3.96
CA ASP A 45 -17.94 -10.47 -2.62
C ASP A 45 -19.35 -9.89 -2.65
N LEU A 46 -19.64 -9.03 -3.63
CA LEU A 46 -20.99 -8.49 -3.85
C LEU A 46 -21.99 -9.58 -4.24
N TYR A 47 -21.57 -10.53 -5.09
CA TYR A 47 -22.36 -11.71 -5.42
C TYR A 47 -22.68 -12.53 -4.16
N LYS A 48 -21.68 -12.86 -3.35
CA LYS A 48 -21.90 -13.63 -2.11
C LYS A 48 -22.86 -12.95 -1.14
N LEU A 49 -22.77 -11.62 -0.99
CA LEU A 49 -23.64 -10.84 -0.13
C LEU A 49 -25.08 -10.80 -0.65
N THR A 50 -25.28 -10.54 -1.94
CA THR A 50 -26.62 -10.41 -2.56
C THR A 50 -27.40 -11.72 -2.58
N PHE A 51 -26.72 -12.85 -2.73
CA PHE A 51 -27.35 -14.18 -2.70
C PHE A 51 -27.44 -14.80 -1.29
N ASN A 52 -27.16 -14.03 -0.23
CA ASN A 52 -27.16 -14.51 1.17
C ASN A 52 -26.34 -15.80 1.39
N LEU A 53 -25.23 -15.94 0.66
CA LEU A 53 -24.32 -17.09 0.78
C LEU A 53 -23.43 -17.02 2.03
N VAL A 54 -23.39 -15.85 2.68
CA VAL A 54 -22.58 -15.52 3.86
C VAL A 54 -23.43 -14.66 4.78
N GLY A 55 -23.15 -14.69 6.09
CA GLY A 55 -23.82 -13.81 7.05
C GLY A 55 -23.65 -12.33 6.68
N LEU A 56 -24.67 -11.51 6.98
CA LEU A 56 -24.72 -10.10 6.57
C LEU A 56 -23.51 -9.30 7.11
N GLU A 57 -23.11 -9.55 8.35
CA GLU A 57 -21.94 -8.92 8.97
C GLU A 57 -20.64 -9.28 8.24
N GLU A 58 -20.38 -10.56 8.02
CA GLU A 58 -19.20 -11.06 7.31
C GLU A 58 -19.16 -10.59 5.85
N GLY A 59 -20.30 -10.61 5.16
CA GLY A 59 -20.40 -10.16 3.78
C GLY A 59 -20.09 -8.67 3.63
N ILE A 60 -20.62 -7.82 4.50
CA ILE A 60 -20.33 -6.38 4.51
C ILE A 60 -18.85 -6.13 4.81
N LEU A 61 -18.27 -6.85 5.79
CA LEU A 61 -16.85 -6.78 6.11
C LEU A 61 -15.96 -7.17 4.93
N SER A 62 -16.33 -8.21 4.17
CA SER A 62 -15.59 -8.64 2.97
C SER A 62 -15.64 -7.58 1.87
N VAL A 63 -16.82 -7.02 1.60
CA VAL A 63 -17.03 -5.96 0.58
C VAL A 63 -16.26 -4.69 0.94
N LEU A 64 -16.31 -4.25 2.20
CA LEU A 64 -15.49 -3.13 2.69
C LEU A 64 -13.99 -3.43 2.58
N GLY A 65 -13.59 -4.66 2.90
CA GLY A 65 -12.21 -5.12 2.82
C GLY A 65 -11.65 -5.04 1.40
N SER A 66 -12.41 -5.49 0.40
CA SER A 66 -12.02 -5.42 -1.02
C SER A 66 -12.05 -3.99 -1.56
N LEU A 67 -13.01 -3.16 -1.14
CA LEU A 67 -13.07 -1.73 -1.50
C LEU A 67 -11.86 -0.95 -0.97
N LEU A 68 -11.40 -1.22 0.25
CA LEU A 68 -10.19 -0.63 0.83
C LEU A 68 -8.92 -1.01 0.05
N ILE A 69 -8.86 -2.24 -0.49
CA ILE A 69 -7.74 -2.65 -1.35
C ILE A 69 -7.77 -1.85 -2.65
N LEU A 70 -8.94 -1.70 -3.28
CA LEU A 70 -9.08 -0.88 -4.49
C LEU A 70 -8.60 0.55 -4.25
N TRP A 71 -9.01 1.16 -3.13
CA TRP A 71 -8.54 2.49 -2.75
C TRP A 71 -7.01 2.53 -2.61
N ALA A 72 -6.42 1.61 -1.85
CA ALA A 72 -4.97 1.57 -1.64
C ALA A 72 -4.17 1.37 -2.94
N VAL A 73 -4.64 0.49 -3.83
CA VAL A 73 -4.01 0.28 -5.14
C VAL A 73 -4.15 1.52 -6.03
N GLY A 74 -5.30 2.21 -5.99
CA GLY A 74 -5.51 3.47 -6.69
C GLY A 74 -4.57 4.58 -6.20
N GLU A 75 -4.34 4.66 -4.89
CA GLU A 75 -3.40 5.61 -4.28
C GLU A 75 -1.95 5.30 -4.70
N LEU A 76 -1.52 4.04 -4.61
CA LEU A 76 -0.19 3.60 -5.05
C LEU A 76 0.02 3.87 -6.55
N MET A 77 -0.97 3.57 -7.38
CA MET A 77 -0.91 3.80 -8.82
C MET A 77 -0.80 5.29 -9.15
N SER A 78 -1.54 6.15 -8.45
CA SER A 78 -1.46 7.61 -8.63
C SER A 78 -0.06 8.13 -8.27
N GLU A 79 0.54 7.60 -7.21
CA GLU A 79 1.90 7.93 -6.82
C GLU A 79 2.93 7.44 -7.84
N GLU A 80 2.77 6.21 -8.36
CA GLU A 80 3.66 5.66 -9.39
C GLU A 80 3.60 6.47 -10.70
N ILE A 81 2.39 6.89 -11.11
CA ILE A 81 2.22 7.78 -12.27
C ILE A 81 2.90 9.12 -12.02
N ARG A 82 2.81 9.66 -10.80
CA ARG A 82 3.46 10.93 -10.42
C ARG A 82 4.98 10.79 -10.44
N HIS A 83 5.50 9.65 -9.99
CA HIS A 83 6.92 9.32 -10.03
C HIS A 83 7.42 9.22 -11.48
N LEU A 84 6.71 8.49 -12.35
CA LEU A 84 7.01 8.38 -13.78
C LEU A 84 6.97 9.71 -14.55
N ARG A 85 6.16 10.68 -14.09
CA ARG A 85 6.13 12.05 -14.65
C ARG A 85 7.30 12.94 -14.20
N GLY A 86 8.29 12.37 -13.50
CA GLY A 86 9.44 13.10 -12.97
C GLY A 86 9.19 13.77 -11.62
N GLY A 87 8.10 13.42 -10.93
CA GLY A 87 7.87 13.82 -9.54
C GLY A 87 8.89 13.16 -8.60
N ARG A 88 9.16 13.78 -7.44
CA ARG A 88 9.91 13.10 -6.38
C ARG A 88 9.03 12.01 -5.75
N PHE A 89 9.59 10.81 -5.58
CA PHE A 89 8.97 9.72 -4.84
C PHE A 89 8.56 10.20 -3.44
N ALA A 90 7.25 10.30 -3.16
CA ALA A 90 6.76 10.70 -1.85
C ALA A 90 6.69 9.46 -0.96
N ILE A 91 7.82 9.19 -0.29
CA ILE A 91 7.96 8.13 0.73
C ILE A 91 6.80 8.19 1.75
N ASN A 92 6.30 9.39 2.07
CA ASN A 92 5.16 9.58 2.96
C ASN A 92 3.87 8.90 2.52
N ILE A 93 3.57 8.90 1.22
CA ILE A 93 2.35 8.28 0.67
C ILE A 93 2.45 6.77 0.85
N PHE A 94 3.61 6.19 0.57
CA PHE A 94 3.86 4.77 0.76
C PHE A 94 3.71 4.34 2.23
N ILE A 95 4.26 5.12 3.16
CA ILE A 95 4.12 4.87 4.61
C ILE A 95 2.67 5.02 5.07
N GLY A 96 1.95 6.04 4.58
CA GLY A 96 0.53 6.24 4.88
C GLY A 96 -0.32 5.04 4.45
N ILE A 97 -0.04 4.46 3.28
CA ILE A 97 -0.72 3.27 2.77
C ILE A 97 -0.36 2.03 3.59
N ALA A 98 0.91 1.87 3.99
CA ALA A 98 1.33 0.80 4.88
C ALA A 98 0.61 0.87 6.24
N LEU A 99 0.49 2.08 6.80
CA LEU A 99 -0.26 2.32 8.03
C LEU A 99 -1.74 1.96 7.87
N ALA A 100 -2.39 2.44 6.80
CA ALA A 100 -3.79 2.14 6.50
C ALA A 100 -4.04 0.63 6.33
N ALA A 101 -3.14 -0.09 5.64
CA ALA A 101 -3.23 -1.53 5.44
C ALA A 101 -3.12 -2.31 6.76
N ILE A 102 -2.28 -1.86 7.70
CA ILE A 102 -2.11 -2.48 9.02
C ILE A 102 -3.30 -2.16 9.92
N ILE A 103 -3.80 -0.93 9.90
CA ILE A 103 -5.03 -0.55 10.60
C ILE A 103 -6.20 -1.42 10.14
N ARG A 104 -6.31 -1.69 8.83
CA ARG A 104 -7.32 -2.62 8.30
C ARG A 104 -7.17 -4.03 8.88
N LYS A 105 -5.96 -4.58 8.95
CA LYS A 105 -5.70 -5.89 9.57
C LYS A 105 -6.12 -5.90 11.04
N LEU A 106 -5.82 -4.83 11.78
CA LEU A 106 -6.25 -4.68 13.16
C LEU A 106 -7.78 -4.63 13.29
N PHE A 107 -8.47 -3.89 12.41
CA PHE A 107 -9.93 -3.77 12.45
C PHE A 107 -10.63 -5.11 12.21
N ILE A 108 -10.20 -5.85 11.19
CA ILE A 108 -10.72 -7.20 10.89
C ILE A 108 -10.43 -8.16 12.06
N ALA A 109 -9.21 -8.14 12.61
CA ALA A 109 -8.85 -8.99 13.76
C ALA A 109 -9.63 -8.64 15.04
N SER A 110 -9.99 -7.37 15.23
CA SER A 110 -10.80 -6.93 16.37
C SER A 110 -12.24 -7.44 16.28
N LEU A 111 -12.83 -7.39 15.09
CA LEU A 111 -14.21 -7.81 14.83
C LEU A 111 -14.37 -9.33 14.62
N GLY A 112 -13.34 -10.04 14.17
CA GLY A 112 -13.38 -11.50 14.01
C GLY A 112 -13.62 -12.23 15.33
N THR A 113 -14.64 -13.09 15.37
CA THR A 113 -15.13 -13.79 16.58
C THR A 113 -14.33 -15.06 16.89
N ASP A 114 -13.00 -15.06 16.70
CA ASP A 114 -12.14 -16.20 17.03
C ASP A 114 -11.51 -16.05 18.43
N SER A 115 -12.21 -16.57 19.42
CA SER A 115 -12.02 -16.30 20.85
C SER A 115 -10.76 -16.92 21.49
N THR A 116 -10.00 -17.79 20.82
CA THR A 116 -8.90 -18.53 21.47
C THR A 116 -7.49 -17.99 21.17
N LYS A 117 -7.32 -17.14 20.15
CA LYS A 117 -6.02 -16.51 19.79
C LYS A 117 -6.01 -14.97 19.79
N LYS A 118 -7.16 -14.37 20.15
CA LYS A 118 -7.41 -12.92 20.04
C LYS A 118 -6.38 -12.05 20.75
N ALA A 119 -6.00 -12.40 21.98
CA ALA A 119 -5.15 -11.53 22.81
C ALA A 119 -3.71 -11.39 22.26
N ILE A 120 -3.11 -12.47 21.77
CA ILE A 120 -1.73 -12.46 21.27
C ILE A 120 -1.66 -11.76 19.91
N ASP A 121 -2.63 -12.00 19.02
CA ASP A 121 -2.69 -11.36 17.71
C ASP A 121 -2.96 -9.85 17.84
N LEU A 122 -3.89 -9.43 18.71
CA LEU A 122 -4.13 -8.00 19.00
C LEU A 122 -2.89 -7.29 19.55
N LEU A 123 -2.11 -7.95 20.40
CA LEU A 123 -0.89 -7.39 20.98
C LEU A 123 0.23 -7.27 19.92
N SER A 124 0.34 -8.24 19.01
CA SER A 124 1.26 -8.17 17.87
C SER A 124 0.89 -7.04 16.91
N TYR A 125 -0.38 -6.92 16.51
CA TYR A 125 -0.83 -5.87 15.60
C TYR A 125 -0.67 -4.46 16.20
N SER A 126 -0.93 -4.29 17.49
CA SER A 126 -0.72 -3.00 18.18
C SER A 126 0.76 -2.61 18.30
N ALA A 127 1.67 -3.57 18.54
CA ALA A 127 3.11 -3.32 18.53
C ALA A 127 3.62 -2.87 17.15
N VAL A 128 3.12 -3.48 16.08
CA VAL A 128 3.46 -3.09 14.70
C VAL A 128 2.96 -1.68 14.38
N ILE A 129 1.74 -1.32 14.79
CA ILE A 129 1.19 0.04 14.59
C ILE A 129 2.03 1.09 15.32
N LEU A 130 2.44 0.81 16.56
CA LEU A 130 3.32 1.71 17.32
C LEU A 130 4.68 1.90 16.60
N SER A 131 5.26 0.82 16.08
CA SER A 131 6.52 0.88 15.32
C SER A 131 6.38 1.75 14.06
N LEU A 132 5.35 1.54 13.23
CA LEU A 132 5.12 2.38 12.06
C LEU A 132 4.77 3.82 12.43
N GLY A 133 4.02 4.04 13.51
CA GLY A 133 3.70 5.38 14.01
C GLY A 133 4.95 6.16 14.40
N ILE A 134 5.93 5.51 15.04
CA ILE A 134 7.23 6.10 15.36
C ILE A 134 8.00 6.46 14.09
N VAL A 135 8.04 5.56 13.10
CA VAL A 135 8.71 5.81 11.81
C VAL A 135 8.07 7.00 11.09
N PHE A 136 6.73 7.05 11.03
CA PHE A 136 6.00 8.16 10.44
C PHE A 136 6.28 9.49 11.16
N TRP A 137 6.26 9.51 12.49
CA TRP A 137 6.55 10.70 13.28
C TRP A 137 7.98 11.21 13.02
N LEU A 138 8.95 10.31 12.93
CA LEU A 138 10.35 10.65 12.72
C LEU A 138 10.59 11.25 11.33
N ILE A 139 9.91 10.72 10.31
CA ILE A 139 9.98 11.23 8.94
C ILE A 139 9.27 12.58 8.83
N SER A 140 8.06 12.70 9.38
CA SER A 140 7.29 13.94 9.31
C SER A 140 7.99 15.11 10.03
N LYS A 141 8.76 14.82 11.10
CA LYS A 141 9.59 15.82 11.79
C LYS A 141 10.81 16.30 10.98
N ARG A 142 11.31 15.49 10.04
CA ARG A 142 12.48 15.81 9.20
C ARG A 142 12.11 16.68 8.00
N GLU A 143 10.88 16.60 7.50
CA GLU A 143 10.40 17.44 6.40
C GLU A 143 9.92 18.83 6.85
N SER A 144 9.64 19.03 8.13
CA SER A 144 9.25 20.32 8.70
C SER A 144 10.43 21.21 9.12
N SER A 145 11.68 20.83 8.80
CA SER A 145 12.91 21.56 9.13
C SER A 145 13.78 21.76 7.90
#